data_AF-V5FXF5-F1
#
_entry.id   AF-V5FXF5-F1
#
_cell.length_a   1.000
_cell.length_b   1.000
_cell.length_c   1.000
_cell.angle_alpha   90.00
_cell.angle_beta   90.00
_cell.angle_gamma   90.00
#
_symmetry.space_group_name_H-M   'P 1'
#
loop_
_entity.id
_entity.type
_entity.pdbx_description
1 polymer ?
#
loop_
_entity_poly.entity_id
_entity_poly.type
_entity_poly.pdbx_seq_one_letter_code
_entity_poly.pdbx_strand_id
1 'polypeptide(L)'
;MPFSHHSHSGQFCPGHAKNSLEEVIQTAVSQKMEVFCLTEHMPRHEADLYPEEVEVHLTEEEMVTNEAEYFKEASRLREKYASQIKILIGFEIDWIRPESFTLIQKSLSSFPFDFFVGSVHHVHTVPIDYDTPMYEKAREIAGGTDEKLFEDYFESQFDMLKRLKPPVVGHFDLIRLKSDDPERSFTQWPGVWRKILRNLDFIADYGGLLELNSAALRKGMSEPYPKAEICKEFLVRNGRFCLSDDSHGIDQVGLNFHRVLQFMEDIGIRIFKELQTIKMSQGSWTRTVLQEGDKQNFPKKGDVVAIHYTGCLYDPSKTNNMGKKFDSSHDRGTPLSTPIGVGRVIQGWDEGVQEMSLGEKSILTIPGPYAYGDRGFPGLIPPNATLVFEVQLVSLNGKTA
;
A
#
# COMPACT_ATOMS: atom_id res chain seq x y z
N MET A 1 11.75 10.90 -18.98
CA MET A 1 10.95 9.68 -18.73
C MET A 1 9.51 10.11 -18.50
N PRO A 2 8.52 9.52 -19.19
CA PRO A 2 7.20 10.11 -19.32
C PRO A 2 6.22 9.58 -18.26
N PHE A 3 6.61 9.43 -16.99
CA PHE A 3 5.67 8.94 -15.97
C PHE A 3 5.87 9.55 -14.60
N SER A 4 4.76 9.74 -13.89
CA SER A 4 4.70 10.04 -12.45
C SER A 4 3.72 9.09 -11.77
N HIS A 5 4.11 8.50 -10.64
CA HIS A 5 3.30 7.54 -9.90
C HIS A 5 2.65 8.10 -8.63
N HIS A 6 2.79 9.40 -8.38
CA HIS A 6 2.23 10.08 -7.21
C HIS A 6 1.89 11.51 -7.60
N SER A 7 0.63 11.92 -7.48
CA SER A 7 0.19 13.29 -7.74
C SER A 7 -1.14 13.60 -7.05
N HIS A 8 -1.35 14.89 -6.79
CA HIS A 8 -2.52 15.45 -6.10
C HIS A 8 -3.10 16.62 -6.90
N SER A 9 -4.35 16.98 -6.60
CA SER A 9 -5.01 18.15 -7.19
C SER A 9 -5.73 18.98 -6.14
N GLY A 10 -5.73 20.30 -6.29
CA GLY A 10 -6.46 21.19 -5.39
C GLY A 10 -7.96 20.95 -5.31
N GLN A 11 -8.55 20.27 -6.31
CA GLN A 11 -9.96 19.90 -6.30
C GLN A 11 -10.31 18.88 -5.20
N PHE A 12 -9.41 17.94 -4.91
CA PHE A 12 -9.65 16.86 -3.93
C PHE A 12 -8.69 16.90 -2.74
N CYS A 13 -7.72 17.82 -2.78
CA CYS A 13 -6.76 18.12 -1.73
C CYS A 13 -6.83 19.63 -1.36
N PRO A 14 -7.97 20.11 -0.81
CA PRO A 14 -8.18 21.53 -0.55
C PRO A 14 -7.23 22.04 0.54
N GLY A 15 -6.76 23.27 0.39
CA GLY A 15 -5.86 23.93 1.35
C GLY A 15 -4.37 23.61 1.16
N HIS A 16 -4.03 22.45 0.60
CA HIS A 16 -2.65 21.99 0.43
C HIS A 16 -2.24 21.77 -1.04
N ALA A 17 -3.19 21.60 -1.96
CA ALA A 17 -2.94 21.54 -3.40
C ALA A 17 -3.68 22.63 -4.19
N LYS A 18 -3.36 22.74 -5.49
CA LYS A 18 -3.92 23.73 -6.43
C LYS A 18 -4.41 23.05 -7.71
N ASN A 19 -5.26 23.78 -8.43
CA ASN A 19 -5.84 23.40 -9.72
C ASN A 19 -6.82 22.21 -9.66
N SER A 20 -7.62 22.07 -10.70
CA SER A 20 -8.50 20.92 -10.87
C SER A 20 -7.73 19.66 -11.25
N LEU A 21 -8.32 18.50 -10.97
CA LEU A 21 -7.76 17.20 -11.36
C LEU A 21 -7.54 17.12 -12.88
N GLU A 22 -8.47 17.69 -13.67
CA GLU A 22 -8.37 17.75 -15.12
C GLU A 22 -7.19 18.62 -15.59
N GLU A 23 -6.94 19.79 -14.97
CA GLU A 23 -5.80 20.65 -15.32
C GLU A 23 -4.45 19.97 -15.05
N VAL A 24 -4.34 19.22 -13.95
CA VAL A 24 -3.14 18.43 -13.64
C VAL A 24 -2.91 17.36 -14.71
N ILE A 25 -3.95 16.61 -15.10
CA ILE A 25 -3.87 15.63 -16.20
C ILE A 25 -3.48 16.28 -17.53
N GLN A 26 -4.12 17.40 -17.89
CA GLN A 26 -3.82 18.12 -19.13
C GLN A 26 -2.35 18.58 -19.16
N THR A 27 -1.81 18.97 -18.00
CA THR A 27 -0.40 19.32 -17.86
C THR A 27 0.48 18.09 -18.12
N ALA A 28 0.18 16.93 -17.51
CA ALA A 28 0.91 15.68 -17.75
C ALA A 28 0.87 15.27 -19.24
N VAL A 29 -0.29 15.39 -19.89
CA VAL A 29 -0.46 15.18 -21.34
C VAL A 29 0.42 16.14 -22.14
N SER A 30 0.44 17.43 -21.79
CA SER A 30 1.25 18.43 -22.49
C SER A 30 2.76 18.14 -22.40
N GLN A 31 3.19 17.53 -21.27
CA GLN A 31 4.56 17.07 -21.05
C GLN A 31 4.85 15.70 -21.70
N LYS A 32 3.89 15.14 -22.44
CA LYS A 32 3.98 13.85 -23.13
C LYS A 32 4.24 12.69 -22.18
N MET A 33 3.66 12.75 -20.99
CA MET A 33 3.65 11.60 -20.08
C MET A 33 2.83 10.45 -20.70
N GLU A 34 3.36 9.23 -20.63
CA GLU A 34 2.72 7.98 -21.04
C GLU A 34 1.84 7.43 -19.91
N VAL A 35 2.28 7.57 -18.66
CA VAL A 35 1.55 7.11 -17.46
C VAL A 35 1.51 8.22 -16.42
N PHE A 36 0.33 8.49 -15.86
CA PHE A 36 0.17 9.43 -14.77
C PHE A 36 -0.76 8.86 -13.72
N CYS A 37 -0.27 8.72 -12.48
CA CYS A 37 -1.07 8.20 -11.39
C CYS A 37 -1.65 9.33 -10.55
N LEU A 38 -2.95 9.21 -10.28
CA LEU A 38 -3.69 10.08 -9.38
C LEU A 38 -3.73 9.40 -8.01
N THR A 39 -3.34 10.10 -6.95
CA THR A 39 -3.19 9.52 -5.61
C THR A 39 -3.57 10.50 -4.52
N GLU A 40 -4.76 11.08 -4.60
CA GLU A 40 -5.27 12.01 -3.56
C GLU A 40 -5.22 11.35 -2.16
N HIS A 41 -5.17 12.17 -1.11
CA HIS A 41 -5.09 11.65 0.26
C HIS A 41 -6.38 10.94 0.67
N MET A 42 -6.24 9.89 1.47
CA MET A 42 -7.36 9.16 2.06
C MET A 42 -8.10 9.95 3.16
N PRO A 43 -9.32 9.55 3.52
CA PRO A 43 -9.99 10.02 4.74
C PRO A 43 -9.21 9.70 6.02
N ARG A 44 -9.24 10.62 7.00
CA ARG A 44 -8.60 10.47 8.32
C ARG A 44 -9.64 10.52 9.44
N HIS A 45 -9.21 10.23 10.67
CA HIS A 45 -10.04 10.55 11.84
C HIS A 45 -10.00 12.05 12.14
N GLU A 46 -11.07 12.60 12.71
CA GLU A 46 -11.11 14.03 13.09
C GLU A 46 -9.98 14.42 14.07
N ALA A 47 -9.55 13.49 14.91
CA ALA A 47 -8.44 13.69 15.84
C ALA A 47 -7.05 13.77 15.16
N ASP A 48 -6.98 13.42 13.88
CA ASP A 48 -5.77 13.32 13.07
C ASP A 48 -5.72 14.38 11.94
N LEU A 49 -6.60 15.38 12.00
CA LEU A 49 -6.66 16.47 11.03
C LEU A 49 -5.51 17.47 11.21
N TYR A 50 -5.05 18.03 10.09
CA TYR A 50 -4.12 19.16 10.09
C TYR A 50 -4.78 20.44 10.61
N PRO A 51 -4.01 21.42 11.12
CA PRO A 51 -4.56 22.66 11.68
C PRO A 51 -5.57 23.37 10.78
N GLU A 52 -5.28 23.50 9.49
CA GLU A 52 -6.13 24.15 8.50
C GLU A 52 -7.43 23.40 8.25
N GLU A 53 -7.41 22.06 8.38
CA GLU A 53 -8.60 21.21 8.25
C GLU A 53 -9.50 21.36 9.48
N VAL A 54 -8.91 21.49 10.66
CA VAL A 54 -9.62 21.79 11.92
C VAL A 54 -10.25 23.18 11.87
N GLU A 55 -9.55 24.17 11.31
CA GLU A 55 -10.04 25.55 11.18
C GLU A 55 -11.29 25.66 10.31
N VAL A 56 -11.41 24.82 9.27
CA VAL A 56 -12.59 24.79 8.40
C VAL A 56 -13.66 23.79 8.87
N HIS A 57 -13.46 23.16 10.03
CA HIS A 57 -14.36 22.15 10.60
C HIS A 57 -14.62 20.96 9.67
N LEU A 58 -13.57 20.50 8.97
CA LEU A 58 -13.65 19.32 8.12
C LEU A 58 -14.06 18.08 8.94
N THR A 59 -14.99 17.30 8.43
CA THR A 59 -15.51 16.09 9.09
C THR A 59 -15.08 14.80 8.39
N GLU A 60 -15.14 13.66 9.10
CA GLU A 60 -14.88 12.35 8.48
C GLU A 60 -15.86 12.04 7.33
N GLU A 61 -17.12 12.48 7.45
CA GLU A 61 -18.15 12.28 6.42
C GLU A 61 -17.85 13.07 5.14
N GLU A 62 -17.38 14.31 5.29
CA GLU A 62 -16.95 15.14 4.15
C GLU A 62 -15.73 14.53 3.44
N MET A 63 -14.74 14.02 4.18
CA MET A 63 -13.60 13.35 3.57
C MET A 63 -14.00 12.08 2.82
N VAL A 64 -14.90 11.25 3.37
CA VAL A 64 -15.43 10.06 2.69
C VAL A 64 -16.23 10.45 1.43
N THR A 65 -16.99 11.54 1.49
CA THR A 65 -17.71 12.07 0.32
C THR A 65 -16.73 12.56 -0.75
N ASN A 66 -15.69 13.30 -0.35
CA ASN A 66 -14.64 13.79 -1.23
C ASN A 66 -13.89 12.64 -1.93
N GLU A 67 -13.56 11.54 -1.22
CA GLU A 67 -12.96 10.35 -1.81
C GLU A 67 -13.87 9.70 -2.89
N ALA A 68 -15.17 9.64 -2.63
CA ALA A 68 -16.13 9.10 -3.59
C ALA A 68 -16.26 9.99 -4.85
N GLU A 69 -16.26 11.31 -4.67
CA GLU A 69 -16.27 12.28 -5.76
C GLU A 69 -14.97 12.24 -6.56
N TYR A 70 -13.83 12.12 -5.88
CA TYR A 70 -12.53 11.91 -6.48
C TYR A 70 -12.52 10.68 -7.39
N PHE A 71 -12.91 9.51 -6.86
CA PHE A 71 -12.87 8.28 -7.64
C PHE A 71 -13.75 8.35 -8.89
N LYS A 72 -14.94 8.95 -8.75
CA LYS A 72 -15.88 9.18 -9.85
C LYS A 72 -15.28 10.08 -10.93
N GLU A 73 -14.70 11.21 -10.54
CA GLU A 73 -14.14 12.18 -11.47
C GLU A 73 -12.86 11.65 -12.13
N ALA A 74 -11.96 11.05 -11.36
CA ALA A 74 -10.77 10.37 -11.87
C ALA A 74 -11.13 9.29 -12.90
N SER A 75 -12.19 8.51 -12.66
CA SER A 75 -12.66 7.49 -13.59
C SER A 75 -13.17 8.09 -14.90
N ARG A 76 -13.97 9.16 -14.83
CA ARG A 76 -14.45 9.91 -16.00
C ARG A 76 -13.28 10.48 -16.82
N LEU A 77 -12.29 11.05 -16.14
CA LEU A 77 -11.11 11.65 -16.77
C LEU A 77 -10.20 10.60 -17.40
N ARG A 78 -10.02 9.44 -16.74
CA ARG A 78 -9.30 8.29 -17.31
C ARG A 78 -9.91 7.85 -18.65
N GLU A 79 -11.23 7.78 -18.75
CA GLU A 79 -11.91 7.47 -20.01
C GLU A 79 -11.73 8.58 -21.06
N LYS A 80 -11.92 9.85 -20.66
CA LYS A 80 -11.80 11.03 -21.54
C LYS A 80 -10.41 11.14 -22.18
N TYR A 81 -9.35 10.84 -21.43
CA TYR A 81 -7.97 10.99 -21.86
C TYR A 81 -7.28 9.68 -22.26
N ALA A 82 -8.01 8.56 -22.34
CA ALA A 82 -7.45 7.23 -22.60
C ALA A 82 -6.63 7.10 -23.91
N SER A 83 -6.91 7.94 -24.92
CA SER A 83 -6.17 7.97 -26.18
C SER A 83 -4.86 8.77 -26.12
N GLN A 84 -4.64 9.54 -25.05
CA GLN A 84 -3.53 10.48 -24.91
C GLN A 84 -2.55 10.06 -23.82
N ILE A 85 -3.05 9.51 -22.71
CA ILE A 85 -2.25 9.14 -21.55
C ILE A 85 -2.90 7.97 -20.81
N LYS A 86 -2.10 7.08 -20.23
CA LYS A 86 -2.59 6.05 -19.33
C LYS A 86 -2.71 6.62 -17.92
N ILE A 87 -3.92 6.61 -17.38
CA ILE A 87 -4.19 7.06 -16.00
C ILE A 87 -4.40 5.84 -15.11
N LEU A 88 -3.65 5.79 -14.00
CA LEU A 88 -3.91 4.86 -12.90
C LEU A 88 -4.51 5.64 -11.74
N ILE A 89 -5.57 5.11 -11.14
CA ILE A 89 -6.32 5.75 -10.06
C ILE A 89 -5.98 5.02 -8.78
N GLY A 90 -5.26 5.69 -7.89
CA GLY A 90 -4.97 5.22 -6.55
C GLY A 90 -5.28 6.30 -5.52
N PHE A 91 -4.70 6.15 -4.34
CA PHE A 91 -4.76 7.12 -3.26
C PHE A 91 -3.51 6.97 -2.39
N GLU A 92 -3.16 8.03 -1.68
CA GLU A 92 -2.09 7.99 -0.69
C GLU A 92 -2.68 7.72 0.70
N ILE A 93 -2.17 6.70 1.39
CA ILE A 93 -2.61 6.37 2.74
C ILE A 93 -1.82 7.15 3.78
N ASP A 94 -2.47 7.38 4.91
CA ASP A 94 -1.86 7.94 6.11
C ASP A 94 -1.78 6.89 7.22
N TRP A 95 -0.58 6.36 7.46
CA TRP A 95 -0.33 5.49 8.60
C TRP A 95 0.00 6.32 9.85
N ILE A 96 -1.01 6.56 10.68
CA ILE A 96 -0.91 7.41 11.87
C ILE A 96 -0.91 6.58 13.14
N ARG A 97 -1.80 5.60 13.22
CA ARG A 97 -2.04 4.73 14.37
C ARG A 97 -2.68 3.40 13.91
N PRO A 98 -2.70 2.33 14.73
CA PRO A 98 -3.29 1.04 14.32
C PRO A 98 -4.72 1.13 13.79
N GLU A 99 -5.50 2.09 14.28
CA GLU A 99 -6.89 2.36 13.85
C GLU A 99 -6.97 2.86 12.40
N SER A 100 -5.92 3.51 11.87
CA SER A 100 -5.82 3.92 10.46
C SER A 100 -6.05 2.73 9.52
N PHE A 101 -5.68 1.51 9.94
CA PHE A 101 -5.92 0.29 9.18
C PHE A 101 -7.38 0.12 8.75
N THR A 102 -8.34 0.44 9.63
CA THR A 102 -9.77 0.27 9.32
C THR A 102 -10.22 1.25 8.24
N LEU A 103 -9.76 2.50 8.29
CA LEU A 103 -10.05 3.51 7.26
C LEU A 103 -9.45 3.08 5.91
N ILE A 104 -8.20 2.62 5.90
CA ILE A 104 -7.51 2.15 4.69
C ILE A 104 -8.26 0.97 4.08
N GLN A 105 -8.63 -0.03 4.87
CA GLN A 105 -9.40 -1.19 4.39
C GLN A 105 -10.77 -0.78 3.86
N LYS A 106 -11.42 0.23 4.48
CA LYS A 106 -12.67 0.78 3.99
C LYS A 106 -12.50 1.37 2.59
N SER A 107 -11.54 2.28 2.38
CA SER A 107 -11.22 2.86 1.06
C SER A 107 -10.93 1.78 0.01
N LEU A 108 -10.09 0.80 0.35
CA LEU A 108 -9.76 -0.33 -0.53
C LEU A 108 -10.96 -1.21 -0.91
N SER A 109 -11.95 -1.32 -0.02
CA SER A 109 -13.17 -2.10 -0.25
C SER A 109 -14.27 -1.33 -0.96
N SER A 110 -14.28 0.00 -0.83
CA SER A 110 -15.32 0.88 -1.37
C SER A 110 -15.15 1.15 -2.86
N PHE A 111 -13.91 1.24 -3.34
CA PHE A 111 -13.61 1.57 -4.73
C PHE A 111 -12.56 0.64 -5.34
N PRO A 112 -12.68 0.29 -6.63
CA PRO A 112 -11.67 -0.52 -7.32
C PRO A 112 -10.46 0.33 -7.73
N PHE A 113 -9.72 0.85 -6.75
CA PHE A 113 -8.45 1.53 -6.97
C PHE A 113 -7.43 0.59 -7.63
N ASP A 114 -6.62 1.13 -8.53
CA ASP A 114 -5.55 0.41 -9.22
C ASP A 114 -4.38 0.11 -8.27
N PHE A 115 -4.11 1.00 -7.31
CA PHE A 115 -3.04 0.91 -6.31
C PHE A 115 -3.22 1.91 -5.16
N PHE A 116 -2.35 1.82 -4.15
CA PHE A 116 -2.21 2.85 -3.12
C PHE A 116 -0.73 3.09 -2.82
N VAL A 117 -0.40 4.31 -2.37
CA VAL A 117 0.92 4.68 -1.85
C VAL A 117 0.89 4.59 -0.33
N GLY A 118 1.87 3.88 0.24
CA GLY A 118 2.05 3.72 1.68
C GLY A 118 2.91 4.83 2.27
N SER A 119 2.30 5.74 3.04
CA SER A 119 3.00 6.91 3.59
C SER A 119 2.83 7.07 5.11
N VAL A 120 3.82 7.73 5.72
CA VAL A 120 3.83 8.10 7.15
C VAL A 120 4.07 9.60 7.24
N HIS A 121 3.03 10.36 7.54
CA HIS A 121 3.11 11.83 7.77
C HIS A 121 3.01 12.21 9.24
N HIS A 122 2.81 11.21 10.11
CA HIS A 122 2.66 11.41 11.55
C HIS A 122 3.59 10.48 12.33
N VAL A 123 4.14 10.99 13.42
CA VAL A 123 4.80 10.17 14.45
C VAL A 123 4.24 10.59 15.79
N HIS A 124 3.87 9.62 16.64
CA HIS A 124 3.15 9.88 17.89
C HIS A 124 1.87 10.71 17.67
N THR A 125 1.20 10.47 16.54
CA THR A 125 -0.02 11.19 16.11
C THR A 125 0.18 12.70 15.95
N VAL A 126 1.43 13.15 15.74
CA VAL A 126 1.78 14.55 15.46
C VAL A 126 2.31 14.65 14.03
N PRO A 127 1.83 15.61 13.21
CA PRO A 127 2.37 15.85 11.88
C PRO A 127 3.88 16.15 11.91
N ILE A 128 4.65 15.47 11.07
CA ILE A 128 6.11 15.64 11.01
C ILE A 128 6.58 16.47 9.81
N ASP A 129 5.71 16.73 8.85
CA ASP A 129 6.03 17.38 7.58
C ASP A 129 5.23 18.66 7.32
N TYR A 130 4.26 18.98 8.18
CA TYR A 130 3.45 20.20 8.15
C TYR A 130 4.29 21.46 8.41
N ASP A 131 4.69 21.70 9.66
CA ASP A 131 5.49 22.85 10.08
C ASP A 131 6.59 22.49 11.08
N THR A 132 7.47 23.45 11.37
CA THR A 132 8.58 23.25 12.32
C THR A 132 8.08 23.02 13.76
N PRO A 133 7.11 23.81 14.30
CA PRO A 133 6.59 23.58 15.64
C PRO A 133 6.02 22.17 15.87
N MET A 134 5.30 21.60 14.91
CA MET A 134 4.76 20.25 15.03
C MET A 134 5.85 19.19 14.95
N TYR A 135 6.82 19.35 14.06
CA TYR A 135 8.00 18.47 14.02
C TYR A 135 8.77 18.49 15.37
N GLU A 136 9.00 19.68 15.94
CA GLU A 136 9.63 19.83 17.25
C GLU A 136 8.82 19.15 18.36
N LYS A 137 7.49 19.29 18.35
CA LYS A 137 6.61 18.57 19.28
C LYS A 137 6.71 17.06 19.14
N ALA A 138 6.72 16.52 17.92
CA ALA A 138 6.91 15.09 17.68
C ALA A 138 8.27 14.62 18.21
N ARG A 139 9.32 15.41 17.98
CA ARG A 139 10.68 15.17 18.45
C ARG A 139 10.77 15.16 19.98
N GLU A 140 10.12 16.09 20.65
CA GLU A 140 10.05 16.14 22.12
C GLU A 140 9.43 14.85 22.69
N ILE A 141 8.32 14.39 22.11
CA ILE A 141 7.65 13.14 22.52
C ILE A 141 8.57 11.92 22.32
N ALA A 142 9.33 11.89 21.21
CA ALA A 142 10.27 10.81 20.92
C ALA A 142 11.52 10.79 21.83
N GLY A 143 11.77 11.85 22.60
CA GLY A 143 12.94 11.94 23.49
C GLY A 143 13.94 13.04 23.15
N GLY A 144 13.52 14.03 22.36
CA GLY A 144 14.19 15.33 22.21
C GLY A 144 15.33 15.39 21.19
N THR A 145 15.51 14.36 20.34
CA THR A 145 16.55 14.36 19.29
C THR A 145 15.99 13.82 17.98
N ASP A 146 16.55 14.29 16.85
CA ASP A 146 16.18 13.76 15.53
C ASP A 146 16.45 12.25 15.44
N GLU A 147 17.54 11.75 16.02
CA GLU A 147 17.85 10.31 16.05
C GLU A 147 16.70 9.50 16.63
N LYS A 148 16.14 9.94 17.77
CA LYS A 148 15.03 9.24 18.43
C LYS A 148 13.73 9.32 17.62
N LEU A 149 13.42 10.50 17.09
CA LEU A 149 12.25 10.66 16.24
C LEU A 149 12.34 9.79 14.98
N PHE A 150 13.52 9.67 14.39
CA PHE A 150 13.76 8.82 13.22
C PHE A 150 13.64 7.34 13.58
N GLU A 151 14.13 6.92 14.76
CA GLU A 151 13.92 5.56 15.26
C GLU A 151 12.42 5.21 15.34
N ASP A 152 11.59 6.13 15.83
CA ASP A 152 10.14 5.95 15.94
C ASP A 152 9.44 6.01 14.57
N TYR A 153 9.87 6.91 13.68
CA TYR A 153 9.38 6.99 12.30
C TYR A 153 9.56 5.68 11.55
N PHE A 154 10.78 5.11 11.54
CA PHE A 154 11.04 3.86 10.84
C PHE A 154 10.43 2.64 11.55
N GLU A 155 10.04 2.76 12.83
CA GLU A 155 9.20 1.75 13.49
C GLU A 155 7.74 1.84 13.03
N SER A 156 7.18 3.05 12.98
CA SER A 156 5.83 3.31 12.45
C SER A 156 5.71 2.83 11.00
N GLN A 157 6.68 3.18 10.15
CA GLN A 157 6.77 2.70 8.78
C GLN A 157 6.82 1.17 8.71
N PHE A 158 7.57 0.50 9.60
CA PHE A 158 7.60 -0.96 9.60
C PHE A 158 6.26 -1.59 9.99
N ASP A 159 5.51 -0.97 10.90
CA ASP A 159 4.18 -1.45 11.25
C ASP A 159 3.19 -1.32 10.07
N MET A 160 3.23 -0.18 9.37
CA MET A 160 2.52 0.02 8.11
C MET A 160 2.85 -1.08 7.09
N LEU A 161 4.15 -1.31 6.85
CA LEU A 161 4.62 -2.29 5.88
C LEU A 161 4.10 -3.70 6.19
N LYS A 162 4.21 -4.16 7.45
CA LYS A 162 3.73 -5.48 7.87
C LYS A 162 2.23 -5.66 7.64
N ARG A 163 1.44 -4.62 7.91
CA ARG A 163 -0.03 -4.70 7.86
C ARG A 163 -0.58 -4.54 6.46
N LEU A 164 0.05 -3.70 5.63
CA LEU A 164 -0.54 -3.25 4.37
C LEU A 164 0.21 -3.73 3.13
N LYS A 165 1.53 -3.98 3.23
CA LYS A 165 2.39 -4.32 2.08
C LYS A 165 2.10 -3.42 0.86
N PRO A 166 2.22 -2.09 1.00
CA PRO A 166 1.83 -1.16 -0.05
C PRO A 166 2.57 -1.44 -1.37
N PRO A 167 1.90 -1.40 -2.53
CA PRO A 167 2.56 -1.56 -3.82
C PRO A 167 3.68 -0.54 -4.05
N VAL A 168 3.49 0.69 -3.57
CA VAL A 168 4.48 1.77 -3.56
C VAL A 168 4.62 2.29 -2.14
N VAL A 169 5.84 2.38 -1.63
CA VAL A 169 6.16 3.06 -0.38
C VAL A 169 6.53 4.49 -0.71
N GLY A 170 5.74 5.43 -0.20
CA GLY A 170 5.89 6.88 -0.36
C GLY A 170 7.14 7.37 0.36
N HIS A 171 7.79 8.37 -0.25
CA HIS A 171 8.87 9.23 0.25
C HIS A 171 9.55 8.67 1.51
N PHE A 172 10.26 7.55 1.32
CA PHE A 172 10.64 6.59 2.37
C PHE A 172 11.38 7.19 3.58
N ASP A 173 12.07 8.31 3.39
CA ASP A 173 12.82 9.03 4.42
C ASP A 173 12.32 10.47 4.62
N LEU A 174 11.01 10.72 4.42
CA LEU A 174 10.33 12.00 4.58
C LEU A 174 10.69 12.71 5.89
N ILE A 175 10.93 11.95 6.96
CA ILE A 175 11.24 12.46 8.30
C ILE A 175 12.41 13.47 8.34
N ARG A 176 13.28 13.46 7.32
CA ARG A 176 14.36 14.46 7.19
C ARG A 176 13.87 15.88 6.90
N LEU A 177 12.62 16.08 6.45
CA LEU A 177 12.12 17.36 5.95
C LEU A 177 12.29 18.55 6.89
N LYS A 178 11.92 18.37 8.15
CA LYS A 178 11.97 19.43 9.15
C LYS A 178 13.07 19.19 10.20
N SER A 179 13.95 18.20 9.96
CA SER A 179 15.08 17.88 10.82
C SER A 179 16.15 18.98 10.83
N ASP A 180 17.01 18.98 11.85
CA ASP A 180 18.07 19.98 12.01
C ASP A 180 19.11 19.90 10.87
N ASP A 181 19.29 18.70 10.31
CA ASP A 181 20.21 18.43 9.20
C ASP A 181 19.61 17.40 8.23
N PRO A 182 18.82 17.85 7.23
CA PRO A 182 18.20 16.97 6.24
C PRO A 182 19.19 16.20 5.36
N GLU A 183 20.46 16.60 5.36
CA GLU A 183 21.53 16.02 4.54
C GLU A 183 22.45 15.10 5.35
N ARG A 184 22.20 14.92 6.65
CA ARG A 184 22.92 13.96 7.51
C ARG A 184 22.88 12.55 6.93
N SER A 185 23.99 11.83 7.03
CA SER A 185 24.01 10.40 6.68
C SER A 185 23.34 9.58 7.77
N PHE A 186 22.39 8.73 7.39
CA PHE A 186 21.71 7.81 8.31
C PHE A 186 22.67 6.82 8.97
N THR A 187 23.82 6.52 8.34
CA THR A 187 24.84 5.61 8.90
C THR A 187 25.48 6.14 10.19
N GLN A 188 25.34 7.44 10.49
CA GLN A 188 25.80 8.04 11.75
C GLN A 188 24.93 7.62 12.95
N TRP A 189 23.73 7.09 12.70
CA TRP A 189 22.79 6.61 13.72
C TRP A 189 22.57 5.11 13.55
N PRO A 190 23.37 4.25 14.19
CA PRO A 190 23.31 2.80 13.99
C PRO A 190 21.94 2.19 14.30
N GLY A 191 21.18 2.78 15.22
CA GLY A 191 19.81 2.37 15.54
C GLY A 191 18.83 2.63 14.39
N VAL A 192 18.84 3.87 13.88
CA VAL A 192 18.06 4.30 12.70
C VAL A 192 18.45 3.48 11.47
N TRP A 193 19.75 3.35 11.20
CA TRP A 193 20.25 2.60 10.05
C TRP A 193 19.78 1.14 10.05
N ARG A 194 19.82 0.47 11.21
CA ARG A 194 19.33 -0.91 11.34
C ARG A 194 17.84 -1.02 11.00
N LYS A 195 17.01 -0.05 11.41
CA LYS A 195 15.57 -0.03 11.11
C LYS A 195 15.32 0.22 9.61
N ILE A 196 16.07 1.13 9.00
CA ILE A 196 16.04 1.33 7.54
C ILE A 196 16.31 0.01 6.81
N LEU A 197 17.43 -0.66 7.12
CA LEU A 197 17.79 -1.92 6.46
C LEU A 197 16.71 -3.00 6.65
N ARG A 198 16.16 -3.15 7.86
CA ARG A 198 15.03 -4.06 8.15
C ARG A 198 13.83 -3.77 7.25
N ASN A 199 13.45 -2.49 7.13
CA ASN A 199 12.29 -2.10 6.33
C ASN A 199 12.55 -2.37 4.85
N LEU A 200 13.75 -2.08 4.34
CA LEU A 200 14.15 -2.40 2.97
C LEU A 200 14.14 -3.91 2.68
N ASP A 201 14.63 -4.73 3.62
CA ASP A 201 14.56 -6.20 3.50
C ASP A 201 13.12 -6.67 3.33
N PHE A 202 12.21 -6.14 4.16
CA PHE A 202 10.79 -6.49 4.11
C PHE A 202 10.13 -6.05 2.80
N ILE A 203 10.41 -4.83 2.33
CA ILE A 203 9.88 -4.31 1.06
C ILE A 203 10.35 -5.15 -0.12
N ALA A 204 11.63 -5.50 -0.15
CA ALA A 204 12.19 -6.36 -1.19
C ALA A 204 11.54 -7.75 -1.19
N ASP A 205 11.31 -8.33 -0.01
CA ASP A 205 10.71 -9.66 0.16
C ASP A 205 9.28 -9.74 -0.39
N TYR A 206 8.41 -8.77 -0.07
CA TYR A 206 7.05 -8.75 -0.63
C TYR A 206 7.00 -8.16 -2.06
N GLY A 207 8.11 -7.61 -2.56
CA GLY A 207 8.23 -7.07 -3.91
C GLY A 207 7.65 -5.66 -4.08
N GLY A 208 7.54 -4.88 -3.01
CA GLY A 208 7.11 -3.49 -3.06
C GLY A 208 8.08 -2.58 -3.82
N LEU A 209 7.57 -1.42 -4.24
CA LEU A 209 8.36 -0.36 -4.88
C LEU A 209 8.71 0.73 -3.89
N LEU A 210 9.91 1.31 -3.98
CA LEU A 210 10.19 2.61 -3.38
C LEU A 210 9.96 3.70 -4.43
N GLU A 211 9.25 4.77 -4.07
CA GLU A 211 9.22 5.92 -4.95
C GLU A 211 10.51 6.75 -4.86
N LEU A 212 10.98 7.20 -6.02
CA LEU A 212 11.98 8.25 -6.18
C LEU A 212 11.22 9.57 -6.36
N ASN A 213 10.99 10.25 -5.25
CA ASN A 213 10.13 11.41 -5.21
C ASN A 213 10.93 12.71 -5.33
N SER A 214 10.64 13.49 -6.38
CA SER A 214 11.32 14.76 -6.67
C SER A 214 10.92 15.90 -5.72
N ALA A 215 9.94 15.69 -4.84
CA ALA A 215 9.45 16.66 -3.85
C ALA A 215 10.54 17.20 -2.94
N ALA A 216 11.44 16.34 -2.48
CA ALA A 216 12.58 16.74 -1.67
C ALA A 216 13.36 17.89 -2.31
N LEU A 217 13.55 17.84 -3.64
CA LEU A 217 14.34 18.81 -4.38
C LEU A 217 13.67 20.20 -4.46
N ARG A 218 12.34 20.27 -4.55
CA ARG A 218 11.62 21.55 -4.44
C ARG A 218 11.52 22.05 -3.00
N LYS A 219 11.58 21.15 -2.02
CA LYS A 219 11.62 21.45 -0.58
C LYS A 219 13.02 21.84 -0.06
N GLY A 220 14.01 21.99 -0.96
CA GLY A 220 15.33 22.55 -0.65
C GLY A 220 16.44 21.52 -0.42
N MET A 221 16.15 20.23 -0.55
CA MET A 221 17.14 19.16 -0.35
C MET A 221 18.00 18.93 -1.58
N SER A 222 19.16 18.31 -1.36
CA SER A 222 20.12 18.02 -2.43
C SER A 222 19.74 16.79 -3.25
N GLU A 223 19.12 15.80 -2.60
CA GLU A 223 18.73 14.48 -3.15
C GLU A 223 17.20 14.27 -3.08
N PRO A 224 16.62 13.44 -3.98
CA PRO A 224 15.21 13.03 -3.90
C PRO A 224 14.94 12.20 -2.63
N TYR A 225 13.67 11.91 -2.34
CA TYR A 225 13.36 10.80 -1.42
C TYR A 225 13.40 9.47 -2.18
N PRO A 226 13.98 8.39 -1.64
CA PRO A 226 14.96 8.40 -0.57
C PRO A 226 16.36 8.80 -1.01
N LYS A 227 17.20 9.16 -0.03
CA LYS A 227 18.62 9.46 -0.24
C LYS A 227 19.40 8.34 -0.93
N ALA A 228 20.53 8.69 -1.53
CA ALA A 228 21.41 7.78 -2.27
C ALA A 228 21.84 6.55 -1.45
N GLU A 229 22.15 6.73 -0.16
CA GLU A 229 22.59 5.63 0.71
C GLU A 229 21.50 4.56 0.90
N ILE A 230 20.24 4.97 1.05
CA ILE A 230 19.08 4.06 1.14
C ILE A 230 18.85 3.39 -0.21
N CYS A 231 18.90 4.16 -1.31
CA CYS A 231 18.72 3.62 -2.65
C CYS A 231 19.75 2.53 -2.99
N LYS A 232 21.03 2.74 -2.64
CA LYS A 232 22.10 1.77 -2.85
C LYS A 232 21.85 0.47 -2.09
N GLU A 233 21.42 0.56 -0.85
CA GLU A 233 21.07 -0.62 -0.05
C GLU A 233 19.86 -1.38 -0.60
N PHE A 234 18.87 -0.66 -1.14
CA PHE A 234 17.71 -1.30 -1.73
C PHE A 234 18.06 -2.00 -3.06
N LEU A 235 18.97 -1.42 -3.87
CA LEU A 235 19.49 -2.07 -5.07
C LEU A 235 20.19 -3.41 -4.75
N VAL A 236 20.97 -3.47 -3.66
CA VAL A 236 21.62 -4.72 -3.20
C VAL A 236 20.59 -5.82 -2.90
N ARG A 237 19.36 -5.43 -2.53
CA ARG A 237 18.24 -6.34 -2.24
C ARG A 237 17.39 -6.65 -3.47
N ASN A 238 17.85 -6.32 -4.68
CA ASN A 238 17.06 -6.35 -5.92
C ASN A 238 15.76 -5.53 -5.81
N GLY A 239 15.78 -4.49 -4.99
CA GLY A 239 14.68 -3.55 -4.84
C GLY A 239 14.37 -2.81 -6.13
N ARG A 240 13.10 -2.42 -6.29
CA ARG A 240 12.59 -1.77 -7.51
C ARG A 240 12.04 -0.40 -7.18
N PHE A 241 12.25 0.55 -8.08
CA PHE A 241 11.86 1.94 -7.86
C PHE A 241 10.76 2.37 -8.82
N CYS A 242 9.90 3.28 -8.42
CA CYS A 242 9.07 4.07 -9.32
C CYS A 242 9.49 5.56 -9.24
N LEU A 243 9.07 6.37 -10.21
CA LEU A 243 9.33 7.81 -10.20
C LEU A 243 8.05 8.56 -9.84
N SER A 244 8.17 9.60 -9.02
CA SER A 244 7.07 10.50 -8.70
C SER A 244 7.53 11.95 -8.58
N ASP A 245 6.61 12.87 -8.86
CA ASP A 245 6.75 14.28 -8.55
C ASP A 245 5.96 14.68 -7.31
N ASP A 246 4.95 13.92 -6.89
CA ASP A 246 4.11 14.27 -5.73
C ASP A 246 3.54 15.69 -5.94
N SER A 247 3.11 15.94 -7.17
CA SER A 247 2.73 17.29 -7.61
C SER A 247 1.45 17.72 -6.90
N HIS A 248 1.46 18.90 -6.28
CA HIS A 248 0.30 19.53 -5.65
C HIS A 248 -0.29 20.66 -6.51
N GLY A 249 -0.10 20.60 -7.82
CA GLY A 249 -0.51 21.62 -8.77
C GLY A 249 0.24 21.54 -10.10
N ILE A 250 -0.25 22.27 -11.11
CA ILE A 250 0.29 22.20 -12.48
C ILE A 250 1.75 22.64 -12.59
N ASP A 251 2.21 23.54 -11.71
CA ASP A 251 3.59 24.03 -11.67
C ASP A 251 4.58 22.98 -11.15
N GLN A 252 4.08 21.90 -10.57
CA GLN A 252 4.88 20.84 -9.94
C GLN A 252 4.94 19.55 -10.74
N VAL A 253 4.04 19.37 -11.72
CA VAL A 253 4.03 18.19 -12.59
C VAL A 253 5.36 18.07 -13.34
N GLY A 254 6.07 16.96 -13.16
CA GLY A 254 7.39 16.67 -13.71
C GLY A 254 8.53 17.54 -13.16
N LEU A 255 8.28 18.37 -12.14
CA LEU A 255 9.27 19.31 -11.61
C LEU A 255 10.48 18.54 -11.07
N ASN A 256 11.67 19.04 -11.39
CA ASN A 256 12.96 18.44 -11.01
C ASN A 256 13.23 17.02 -11.54
N PHE A 257 12.42 16.45 -12.45
CA PHE A 257 12.67 15.11 -12.99
C PHE A 257 14.06 14.97 -13.60
N HIS A 258 14.55 15.97 -14.33
CA HIS A 258 15.91 15.96 -14.88
C HIS A 258 17.00 15.76 -13.81
N ARG A 259 16.83 16.30 -12.60
CA ARG A 259 17.76 16.08 -11.47
C ARG A 259 17.64 14.68 -10.89
N VAL A 260 16.41 14.16 -10.78
CA VAL A 260 16.20 12.77 -10.32
C VAL A 260 16.76 11.76 -11.33
N LEU A 261 16.62 12.03 -12.63
CA LEU A 261 17.23 11.21 -13.69
C LEU A 261 18.77 11.21 -13.58
N GLN A 262 19.38 12.37 -13.39
CA GLN A 262 20.83 12.46 -13.17
C GLN A 262 21.24 11.68 -11.92
N PHE A 263 20.52 11.89 -10.80
CA PHE A 263 20.74 11.15 -9.56
C PHE A 263 20.69 9.63 -9.79
N MET A 264 19.68 9.14 -10.51
CA MET A 264 19.54 7.72 -10.83
C MET A 264 20.73 7.19 -11.64
N GLU A 265 21.19 7.95 -12.64
CA GLU A 265 22.36 7.58 -13.43
C GLU A 265 23.61 7.48 -12.53
N ASP A 266 23.81 8.46 -11.65
CA ASP A 266 24.97 8.56 -10.76
C ASP A 266 25.06 7.38 -9.78
N ILE A 267 23.92 6.87 -9.31
CA ILE A 267 23.86 5.73 -8.36
C ILE A 267 23.54 4.39 -9.03
N GLY A 268 23.36 4.35 -10.34
CA GLY A 268 23.14 3.13 -11.11
C GLY A 268 21.72 2.54 -11.04
N ILE A 269 20.70 3.35 -10.71
CA ILE A 269 19.30 2.90 -10.78
C ILE A 269 18.86 2.83 -12.24
N ARG A 270 18.29 1.68 -12.63
CA ARG A 270 17.59 1.51 -13.91
C ARG A 270 16.10 1.36 -13.64
N ILE A 271 15.28 2.25 -14.21
CA ILE A 271 13.83 2.07 -14.21
C ILE A 271 13.44 1.19 -15.40
N PHE A 272 12.91 0.00 -15.11
CA PHE A 272 12.41 -0.91 -16.13
C PHE A 272 11.07 -0.42 -16.67
N LYS A 273 10.88 -0.56 -17.98
CA LYS A 273 9.63 -0.20 -18.69
C LYS A 273 8.40 -0.96 -18.17
N GLU A 274 8.61 -2.04 -17.43
CA GLU A 274 7.60 -2.88 -16.77
C GLU A 274 6.91 -2.20 -15.58
N LEU A 275 7.44 -1.09 -15.08
CA LEU A 275 6.82 -0.29 -14.02
C LEU A 275 5.60 0.51 -14.50
N GLN A 276 5.29 0.48 -15.80
CA GLN A 276 4.07 1.06 -16.39
C GLN A 276 2.76 0.38 -15.93
N THR A 277 2.85 -0.70 -15.14
CA THR A 277 1.72 -1.35 -14.49
C THR A 277 1.99 -1.50 -13.00
N ILE A 278 1.69 -0.46 -12.21
CA ILE A 278 1.37 -0.71 -10.81
C ILE A 278 0.01 -1.39 -10.80
N LYS A 279 -0.05 -2.57 -10.21
CA LYS A 279 -1.29 -3.20 -9.83
C LYS A 279 -1.19 -3.45 -8.34
N MET A 280 -2.25 -3.16 -7.60
CA MET A 280 -2.46 -3.87 -6.35
C MET A 280 -2.32 -5.36 -6.63
N SER A 281 -1.66 -6.07 -5.72
CA SER A 281 -2.10 -7.42 -5.43
C SER A 281 -3.54 -7.23 -4.92
N GLN A 282 -4.50 -7.32 -5.83
CA GLN A 282 -5.81 -6.68 -5.67
C GLN A 282 -6.57 -7.25 -4.46
N GLY A 283 -6.67 -6.49 -3.37
CA GLY A 283 -7.43 -6.81 -2.15
C GLY A 283 -6.87 -8.01 -1.38
N SER A 284 -6.12 -7.77 -0.31
CA SER A 284 -5.66 -8.86 0.57
C SER A 284 -6.85 -9.70 1.05
N TRP A 285 -6.68 -11.00 1.11
CA TRP A 285 -7.62 -11.89 1.78
C TRP A 285 -7.60 -11.64 3.30
N THR A 286 -8.67 -11.96 4.01
CA THR A 286 -8.76 -11.86 5.47
C THR A 286 -9.01 -13.22 6.10
N ARG A 287 -8.58 -13.39 7.37
CA ARG A 287 -8.77 -14.62 8.14
C ARG A 287 -9.41 -14.33 9.50
N THR A 288 -10.45 -15.11 9.82
CA THR A 288 -11.09 -15.13 11.14
C THR A 288 -10.98 -16.53 11.71
N VAL A 289 -10.27 -16.69 12.83
CA VAL A 289 -10.10 -17.99 13.49
C VAL A 289 -11.40 -18.40 14.20
N LEU A 290 -11.92 -19.58 13.86
CA LEU A 290 -13.08 -20.19 14.51
C LEU A 290 -12.67 -21.17 15.60
N GLN A 291 -11.58 -21.89 15.37
CA GLN A 291 -10.97 -22.82 16.31
C GLN A 291 -9.46 -22.74 16.17
N GLU A 292 -8.78 -22.54 17.29
CA GLU A 292 -7.33 -22.49 17.36
C GLU A 292 -6.71 -23.86 17.04
N GLY A 293 -5.61 -23.85 16.30
CA GLY A 293 -4.76 -25.02 16.09
C GLY A 293 -3.69 -25.16 17.17
N ASP A 294 -2.63 -25.91 16.85
CA ASP A 294 -1.56 -26.23 17.80
C ASP A 294 -0.56 -25.09 18.06
N LYS A 295 -0.65 -23.99 17.29
CA LYS A 295 0.23 -22.81 17.34
C LYS A 295 1.72 -23.11 17.23
N GLN A 296 2.09 -24.27 16.69
CA GLN A 296 3.46 -24.74 16.59
C GLN A 296 3.82 -25.13 15.15
N ASN A 297 2.90 -25.78 14.45
CA ASN A 297 3.14 -26.34 13.13
C ASN A 297 2.38 -25.51 12.10
N PHE A 298 3.10 -24.61 11.44
CA PHE A 298 2.58 -23.76 10.36
C PHE A 298 3.12 -24.25 9.01
N PRO A 299 2.28 -24.41 7.97
CA PRO A 299 2.74 -24.78 6.65
C PRO A 299 3.71 -23.76 6.06
N LYS A 300 4.73 -24.25 5.37
CA LYS A 300 5.65 -23.44 4.57
C LYS A 300 5.44 -23.70 3.10
N LYS A 301 5.90 -22.77 2.27
CA LYS A 301 5.92 -22.92 0.81
C LYS A 301 6.49 -24.28 0.38
N GLY A 302 5.70 -25.05 -0.35
CA GLY A 302 6.04 -26.37 -0.87
C GLY A 302 5.61 -27.54 0.03
N ASP A 303 5.23 -27.29 1.29
CA ASP A 303 4.70 -28.34 2.16
C ASP A 303 3.38 -28.90 1.61
N VAL A 304 3.15 -30.19 1.84
CA VAL A 304 1.91 -30.85 1.48
C VAL A 304 0.93 -30.72 2.64
N VAL A 305 -0.21 -30.09 2.38
CA VAL A 305 -1.29 -29.94 3.36
C VAL A 305 -2.47 -30.82 2.97
N ALA A 306 -3.27 -31.21 3.96
CA ALA A 306 -4.61 -31.75 3.76
C ALA A 306 -5.61 -30.83 4.46
N ILE A 307 -6.68 -30.48 3.73
CA ILE A 307 -7.61 -29.42 4.13
C ILE A 307 -9.05 -29.89 3.95
N HIS A 308 -9.85 -29.78 5.01
CA HIS A 308 -11.30 -29.77 4.88
C HIS A 308 -11.80 -28.35 4.66
N TYR A 309 -12.74 -28.17 3.74
CA TYR A 309 -13.29 -26.87 3.43
C TYR A 309 -14.74 -26.92 2.95
N THR A 310 -15.39 -25.76 3.05
CA THR A 310 -16.62 -25.38 2.34
C THR A 310 -16.45 -23.99 1.74
N GLY A 311 -16.60 -23.86 0.42
CA GLY A 311 -16.50 -22.61 -0.32
C GLY A 311 -17.87 -22.05 -0.73
N CYS A 312 -18.10 -20.77 -0.42
CA CYS A 312 -19.31 -20.03 -0.70
C CYS A 312 -19.01 -18.69 -1.40
N LEU A 313 -19.98 -18.19 -2.18
CA LEU A 313 -19.96 -16.79 -2.61
C LEU A 313 -20.16 -15.88 -1.39
N TYR A 314 -19.47 -14.74 -1.36
CA TYR A 314 -19.65 -13.74 -0.31
C TYR A 314 -21.07 -13.17 -0.34
N ASP A 315 -21.73 -13.15 0.82
CA ASP A 315 -23.02 -12.52 1.04
C ASP A 315 -23.04 -11.89 2.45
N PRO A 316 -23.00 -10.55 2.56
CA PRO A 316 -22.92 -9.87 3.86
C PRO A 316 -24.18 -10.05 4.71
N SER A 317 -25.29 -10.56 4.13
CA SER A 317 -26.51 -10.85 4.88
C SER A 317 -26.48 -12.20 5.63
N LYS A 318 -25.44 -13.01 5.42
CA LYS A 318 -25.31 -14.34 6.00
C LYS A 318 -24.29 -14.39 7.12
N THR A 319 -24.46 -15.35 8.03
CA THR A 319 -23.47 -15.64 9.07
C THR A 319 -22.11 -15.93 8.44
N ASN A 320 -21.05 -15.31 8.98
CA ASN A 320 -19.68 -15.38 8.45
C ASN A 320 -19.55 -14.94 6.99
N ASN A 321 -20.53 -14.20 6.46
CA ASN A 321 -20.63 -13.80 5.05
C ASN A 321 -20.71 -14.98 4.06
N MET A 322 -21.05 -16.19 4.52
CA MET A 322 -21.08 -17.39 3.68
C MET A 322 -22.43 -17.52 2.97
N GLY A 323 -22.51 -17.01 1.75
CA GLY A 323 -23.68 -17.09 0.88
C GLY A 323 -23.87 -18.45 0.21
N LYS A 324 -24.09 -18.43 -1.11
CA LYS A 324 -24.36 -19.65 -1.87
C LYS A 324 -23.11 -20.54 -1.92
N LYS A 325 -23.20 -21.75 -1.36
CA LYS A 325 -22.18 -22.80 -1.48
C LYS A 325 -21.98 -23.16 -2.96
N PHE A 326 -20.71 -23.20 -3.38
CA PHE A 326 -20.32 -23.69 -4.70
C PHE A 326 -19.51 -24.98 -4.65
N ASP A 327 -18.80 -25.27 -3.55
CA ASP A 327 -18.01 -26.49 -3.40
C ASP A 327 -17.77 -26.83 -1.92
N SER A 328 -17.58 -28.11 -1.60
CA SER A 328 -17.17 -28.57 -0.28
C SER A 328 -16.47 -29.92 -0.34
N SER A 329 -15.35 -30.04 0.38
CA SER A 329 -14.68 -31.33 0.59
C SER A 329 -15.54 -32.32 1.38
N HIS A 330 -16.45 -31.83 2.23
CA HIS A 330 -17.31 -32.69 3.03
C HIS A 330 -18.33 -33.42 2.16
N ASP A 331 -18.77 -32.82 1.05
CA ASP A 331 -19.66 -33.46 0.07
C ASP A 331 -18.97 -34.67 -0.61
N ARG A 332 -17.63 -34.67 -0.67
CA ARG A 332 -16.81 -35.77 -1.21
C ARG A 332 -16.29 -36.73 -0.14
N GLY A 333 -16.50 -36.42 1.15
CA GLY A 333 -16.01 -37.21 2.28
C GLY A 333 -14.48 -37.30 2.44
N THR A 334 -13.71 -36.54 1.67
CA THR A 334 -12.25 -36.60 1.65
C THR A 334 -11.63 -35.19 1.62
N PRO A 335 -10.61 -34.89 2.46
CA PRO A 335 -9.89 -33.62 2.40
C PRO A 335 -9.21 -33.40 1.05
N LEU A 336 -9.05 -32.14 0.65
CA LEU A 336 -8.16 -31.79 -0.46
C LEU A 336 -6.71 -31.89 0.00
N SER A 337 -5.89 -32.67 -0.69
CA SER A 337 -4.44 -32.68 -0.48
C SER A 337 -3.72 -31.99 -1.63
N THR A 338 -2.86 -31.02 -1.31
CA THR A 338 -2.13 -30.21 -2.29
C THR A 338 -0.84 -29.65 -1.67
N PRO A 339 0.23 -29.44 -2.46
CA PRO A 339 1.33 -28.59 -2.01
C PRO A 339 0.85 -27.13 -1.95
N ILE A 340 1.23 -26.41 -0.89
CA ILE A 340 0.78 -25.03 -0.62
C ILE A 340 1.85 -24.00 -0.98
N GLY A 341 1.42 -22.79 -1.39
CA GLY A 341 2.32 -21.67 -1.71
C GLY A 341 3.04 -21.80 -3.05
N VAL A 342 2.56 -22.68 -3.93
CA VAL A 342 3.25 -23.05 -5.19
C VAL A 342 2.38 -22.88 -6.44
N GLY A 343 1.24 -22.19 -6.34
CA GLY A 343 0.34 -21.89 -7.44
C GLY A 343 -0.55 -23.06 -7.88
N ARG A 344 -0.81 -24.03 -6.99
CA ARG A 344 -1.69 -25.19 -7.27
C ARG A 344 -3.14 -24.95 -6.90
N VAL A 345 -3.39 -23.98 -6.03
CA VAL A 345 -4.71 -23.50 -5.62
C VAL A 345 -4.78 -21.99 -5.85
N ILE A 346 -5.95 -21.38 -5.62
CA ILE A 346 -6.10 -19.92 -5.70
C ILE A 346 -5.12 -19.21 -4.75
N GLN A 347 -4.67 -18.02 -5.12
CA GLN A 347 -3.63 -17.29 -4.40
C GLN A 347 -3.97 -17.06 -2.92
N GLY A 348 -5.23 -16.73 -2.61
CA GLY A 348 -5.67 -16.52 -1.23
C GLY A 348 -5.60 -17.77 -0.35
N TRP A 349 -5.66 -18.98 -0.93
CA TRP A 349 -5.38 -20.21 -0.20
C TRP A 349 -3.88 -20.42 -0.01
N ASP A 350 -3.12 -20.23 -1.08
CA ASP A 350 -1.66 -20.36 -1.05
C ASP A 350 -1.04 -19.47 0.02
N GLU A 351 -1.57 -18.27 0.22
CA GLU A 351 -1.15 -17.37 1.29
C GLU A 351 -1.83 -17.68 2.63
N GLY A 352 -3.16 -17.76 2.66
CA GLY A 352 -3.91 -17.83 3.91
C GLY A 352 -3.77 -19.12 4.71
N VAL A 353 -3.55 -20.25 4.04
CA VAL A 353 -3.34 -21.53 4.72
C VAL A 353 -1.99 -21.60 5.41
N GLN A 354 -0.96 -20.88 4.92
CA GLN A 354 0.35 -20.81 5.57
C GLN A 354 0.30 -20.10 6.93
N GLU A 355 -0.71 -19.25 7.17
CA GLU A 355 -0.92 -18.60 8.46
C GLU A 355 -1.72 -19.45 9.46
N MET A 356 -2.27 -20.58 9.03
CA MET A 356 -3.01 -21.50 9.89
C MET A 356 -2.05 -22.47 10.58
N SER A 357 -2.27 -22.72 11.87
CA SER A 357 -1.58 -23.81 12.57
C SER A 357 -2.31 -25.14 12.39
N LEU A 358 -1.59 -26.27 12.50
CA LEU A 358 -2.19 -27.61 12.35
C LEU A 358 -3.37 -27.78 13.33
N GLY A 359 -4.50 -28.27 12.83
CA GLY A 359 -5.76 -28.45 13.57
C GLY A 359 -6.68 -27.24 13.58
N GLU A 360 -6.20 -26.08 13.12
CA GLU A 360 -6.97 -24.85 13.12
C GLU A 360 -8.15 -24.90 12.14
N LYS A 361 -9.25 -24.27 12.52
CA LYS A 361 -10.40 -23.97 11.67
C LYS A 361 -10.61 -22.46 11.56
N SER A 362 -10.71 -21.95 10.34
CA SER A 362 -10.77 -20.51 10.05
C SER A 362 -11.73 -20.20 8.90
N ILE A 363 -12.25 -18.98 8.88
CA ILE A 363 -12.90 -18.37 7.71
C ILE A 363 -11.86 -17.56 6.96
N LEU A 364 -11.66 -17.85 5.67
CA LEU A 364 -10.88 -17.04 4.75
C LEU A 364 -11.83 -16.28 3.81
N THR A 365 -11.81 -14.94 3.83
CA THR A 365 -12.52 -14.12 2.83
C THR A 365 -11.52 -13.67 1.78
N ILE A 366 -11.74 -14.07 0.53
CA ILE A 366 -10.77 -13.95 -0.56
C ILE A 366 -11.41 -13.14 -1.68
N PRO A 367 -10.98 -11.87 -1.87
CA PRO A 367 -11.42 -11.06 -3.00
C PRO A 367 -11.16 -11.75 -4.34
N GLY A 368 -12.02 -11.49 -5.32
CA GLY A 368 -11.96 -12.09 -6.65
C GLY A 368 -10.55 -12.25 -7.24
N PRO A 369 -9.67 -11.25 -7.13
CA PRO A 369 -8.32 -11.32 -7.71
C PRO A 369 -7.34 -12.29 -7.04
N TYR A 370 -7.51 -12.57 -5.74
CA TYR A 370 -6.81 -13.66 -5.05
C TYR A 370 -7.55 -15.00 -5.20
N ALA A 371 -8.69 -14.99 -5.89
CA ALA A 371 -9.49 -16.15 -6.25
C ALA A 371 -9.36 -16.46 -7.76
N TYR A 372 -10.43 -16.26 -8.54
CA TYR A 372 -10.51 -16.60 -9.96
C TYR A 372 -10.41 -15.38 -10.91
N GLY A 373 -10.21 -14.19 -10.37
CA GLY A 373 -10.06 -12.94 -11.10
C GLY A 373 -11.22 -12.65 -12.05
N ASP A 374 -10.91 -11.90 -13.12
CA ASP A 374 -11.83 -11.52 -14.19
C ASP A 374 -12.39 -12.71 -14.98
N ARG A 375 -11.72 -13.87 -14.95
CA ARG A 375 -12.18 -15.08 -15.61
C ARG A 375 -13.34 -15.75 -14.87
N GLY A 376 -13.35 -15.67 -13.53
CA GLY A 376 -14.24 -16.47 -12.71
C GLY A 376 -14.05 -17.99 -12.94
N PHE A 377 -15.06 -18.78 -12.58
CA PHE A 377 -15.15 -20.20 -12.91
C PHE A 377 -16.46 -20.44 -13.67
N PRO A 378 -16.42 -20.76 -14.98
CA PRO A 378 -17.61 -20.83 -15.83
C PRO A 378 -18.75 -21.65 -15.21
N GLY A 379 -19.93 -21.04 -15.12
CA GLY A 379 -21.15 -21.67 -14.60
C GLY A 379 -21.22 -21.82 -13.08
N LEU A 380 -20.18 -21.47 -12.33
CA LEU A 380 -20.11 -21.69 -10.89
C LEU A 380 -19.75 -20.44 -10.09
N ILE A 381 -18.69 -19.73 -10.51
CA ILE A 381 -18.15 -18.55 -9.82
C ILE A 381 -18.12 -17.37 -10.80
N PRO A 382 -18.84 -16.27 -10.52
CA PRO A 382 -18.80 -15.09 -11.37
C PRO A 382 -17.40 -14.46 -11.46
N PRO A 383 -17.08 -13.75 -12.55
CA PRO A 383 -15.92 -12.87 -12.63
C PRO A 383 -15.81 -11.94 -11.41
N ASN A 384 -14.59 -11.82 -10.88
CA ASN A 384 -14.23 -10.98 -9.73
C ASN A 384 -15.05 -11.20 -8.44
N ALA A 385 -15.76 -12.33 -8.32
CA ALA A 385 -16.53 -12.62 -7.12
C ALA A 385 -15.62 -12.84 -5.90
N THR A 386 -15.92 -12.14 -4.80
CA THR A 386 -15.36 -12.44 -3.48
C THR A 386 -15.88 -13.79 -2.99
N LEU A 387 -14.96 -14.65 -2.55
CA LEU A 387 -15.26 -15.98 -2.03
C LEU A 387 -15.03 -16.02 -0.54
N VAL A 388 -15.81 -16.83 0.16
CA VAL A 388 -15.61 -17.12 1.58
C VAL A 388 -15.43 -18.61 1.74
N PHE A 389 -14.35 -19.01 2.37
CA PHE A 389 -14.05 -20.40 2.67
C PHE A 389 -14.03 -20.62 4.17
N GLU A 390 -14.83 -21.56 4.65
CA GLU A 390 -14.52 -22.22 5.92
C GLU A 390 -13.50 -23.30 5.65
N VAL A 391 -12.35 -23.24 6.33
CA VAL A 391 -11.17 -24.07 6.09
C VAL A 391 -10.70 -24.68 7.39
N GLN A 392 -10.32 -25.96 7.37
CA GLN A 392 -9.71 -26.66 8.49
C GLN A 392 -8.43 -27.37 8.01
N LEU A 393 -7.29 -27.03 8.63
CA LEU A 393 -6.00 -27.67 8.34
C LEU A 393 -5.89 -28.99 9.10
N VAL A 394 -6.13 -30.11 8.42
CA VAL A 394 -6.20 -31.44 9.07
C VAL A 394 -4.88 -32.20 9.05
N SER A 395 -4.00 -31.93 8.08
CA SER A 395 -2.66 -32.50 8.09
C SER A 395 -1.61 -31.60 7.44
N LEU A 396 -0.37 -31.75 7.88
CA LEU A 396 0.83 -31.10 7.37
C LEU A 396 1.95 -32.12 7.21
N ASN A 397 2.41 -32.35 5.98
CA ASN A 397 3.46 -33.33 5.64
C ASN A 397 3.21 -34.73 6.24
N GLY A 398 1.95 -35.16 6.26
CA GLY A 398 1.53 -36.45 6.82
C GLY A 398 1.32 -36.46 8.33
N LYS A 399 1.68 -35.38 9.06
CA LYS A 399 1.32 -35.20 10.46
C LYS A 399 -0.14 -34.73 10.56
N THR A 400 -0.97 -35.46 11.28
CA THR A 400 -2.39 -35.13 11.49
C THR A 400 -2.59 -34.32 12.77
N ALA A 401 -3.63 -33.48 12.78
CA ALA A 401 -4.06 -32.69 13.94
C ALA A 401 -4.54 -33.54 15.12
#